data_AF-A0A954QPB7-F1
#
_entry.id   AF-A0A954QPB7-F1
#
_cell.length_a   1.000
_cell.length_b   1.000
_cell.length_c   1.000
_cell.angle_alpha   90.00
_cell.angle_beta   90.00
_cell.angle_gamma   90.00
#
_symmetry.space_group_name_H-M   'P 1'
#
loop_
_entity.id
_entity.type
_entity.pdbx_description
1 polymer ?
#
loop_
_entity_poly.entity_id
_entity_poly.type
_entity_poly.pdbx_seq_one_letter_code
_entity_poly.pdbx_strand_id
1 'polypeptide(L)'
;MSTSLVSLIDHALLHPTLTDEELRAGCELARQLEVATVCVKPYHVAAAAELLAGSPVGVSTVIGFPHGSLVAPLKAMETRIACEQGAREVDMVVNVGKVLSEDWDYVERDIR
;
A
#
# COMPACT_ATOMS: atom_id res chain seq x y z
N MET A 1 -21.58 18.41 2.55
CA MET A 1 -21.24 17.62 3.75
C MET A 1 -19.76 17.85 4.02
N SER A 2 -19.37 18.18 5.25
CA SER A 2 -17.95 18.33 5.63
C SER A 2 -17.27 16.96 5.60
N THR A 3 -16.12 16.85 4.93
CA THR A 3 -15.31 15.63 4.92
C THR A 3 -14.97 15.21 6.35
N SER A 4 -15.21 13.94 6.69
CA SER A 4 -14.79 13.39 7.99
C SER A 4 -13.27 13.23 8.02
N LEU A 5 -12.63 13.50 9.15
CA LEU A 5 -11.20 13.23 9.32
C LEU A 5 -10.88 11.75 9.10
N VAL A 6 -11.80 10.86 9.48
CA VAL A 6 -11.61 9.41 9.39
C VAL A 6 -11.52 8.94 7.94
N SER A 7 -12.28 9.54 7.04
CA SER A 7 -12.26 9.23 5.61
C SER A 7 -11.02 9.75 4.87
N LEU A 8 -10.02 10.25 5.61
CA LEU A 8 -8.71 10.68 5.10
C LEU A 8 -7.57 9.80 5.66
N ILE A 9 -7.89 8.76 6.44
CA ILE A 9 -6.91 7.89 7.09
C ILE A 9 -6.69 6.64 6.24
N ASP A 10 -5.43 6.30 6.03
CA ASP A 10 -5.01 4.98 5.59
C ASP A 10 -4.58 4.14 6.80
N HIS A 11 -5.34 3.09 7.10
CA HIS A 11 -5.09 2.25 8.26
C HIS A 11 -3.95 1.28 7.95
N ALA A 12 -2.76 1.57 8.47
CA ALA A 12 -1.55 0.81 8.20
C ALA A 12 -1.49 -0.54 8.95
N LEU A 13 -1.38 -1.63 8.18
CA LEU A 13 -1.27 -3.02 8.61
C LEU A 13 0.03 -3.65 8.07
N LEU A 14 1.16 -2.99 8.35
CA LEU A 14 2.48 -3.28 7.74
C LEU A 14 3.50 -3.90 8.70
N HIS A 15 3.17 -4.09 9.98
CA HIS A 15 4.14 -4.66 10.92
C HIS A 15 4.60 -6.04 10.42
N PRO A 16 5.91 -6.34 10.40
CA PRO A 16 6.43 -7.55 9.76
C PRO A 16 5.84 -8.84 10.36
N THR A 17 5.53 -8.81 11.66
CA THR A 17 4.93 -9.95 12.37
C THR A 17 3.40 -10.00 12.31
N LEU A 18 2.75 -9.05 11.64
CA LEU A 18 1.29 -8.99 11.55
C LEU A 18 0.76 -10.24 10.84
N THR A 19 -0.07 -10.99 11.54
CA THR A 19 -0.66 -12.27 11.13
C THR A 19 -1.94 -12.08 10.32
N ASP A 20 -2.42 -13.14 9.67
CA ASP A 20 -3.67 -13.13 8.90
C ASP A 20 -4.91 -12.87 9.79
N GLU A 21 -4.85 -13.26 11.07
CA GLU A 21 -5.91 -12.97 12.05
C GLU A 21 -5.94 -11.47 12.39
N GLU A 22 -4.77 -10.86 12.62
CA GLU A 22 -4.65 -9.42 12.85
C GLU A 22 -5.03 -8.62 11.60
N LEU A 23 -4.73 -9.11 10.39
CA LEU A 23 -5.21 -8.53 9.14
C LEU A 23 -6.74 -8.47 9.12
N ARG A 24 -7.40 -9.59 9.46
CA ARG A 24 -8.87 -9.67 9.50
C ARG A 24 -9.46 -8.69 10.50
N ALA A 25 -8.89 -8.64 11.71
CA ALA A 25 -9.34 -7.71 12.74
C ALA A 25 -9.15 -6.24 12.31
N GLY A 26 -8.02 -5.92 11.67
CA GLY A 26 -7.73 -4.59 11.13
C GLY A 26 -8.69 -4.19 10.00
N CYS A 27 -9.01 -5.11 9.08
CA CYS A 27 -9.97 -4.85 8.01
C CYS A 27 -11.39 -4.61 8.56
N GLU A 28 -11.83 -5.39 9.56
CA GLU A 28 -13.15 -5.19 10.16
C GLU A 28 -13.23 -3.85 10.91
N LEU A 29 -12.17 -3.46 11.63
CA LEU A 29 -12.10 -2.13 12.26
C LEU A 29 -12.16 -1.00 11.22
N ALA A 30 -11.37 -1.13 10.15
CA ALA A 30 -11.35 -0.16 9.05
C ALA A 30 -12.74 0.00 8.41
N ARG A 31 -13.46 -1.11 8.21
CA ARG A 31 -14.84 -1.13 7.71
C ARG A 31 -15.81 -0.43 8.64
N GLN A 32 -15.71 -0.67 9.95
CA GLN A 32 -16.59 -0.04 10.95
C GLN A 32 -16.38 1.47 11.05
N LEU A 33 -15.14 1.93 10.85
CA LEU A 33 -14.78 3.34 10.93
C LEU A 33 -14.92 4.08 9.59
N GLU A 34 -15.08 3.36 8.48
CA GLU A 34 -15.13 3.91 7.11
C GLU A 34 -13.90 4.79 6.80
N VAL A 35 -12.71 4.25 7.09
CA VAL A 35 -11.43 4.86 6.69
C VAL A 35 -11.27 4.90 5.17
N ALA A 36 -10.30 5.65 4.64
CA ALA A 36 -10.07 5.73 3.21
C ALA A 36 -9.59 4.38 2.64
N THR A 37 -8.46 3.88 3.16
CA THR A 37 -7.92 2.58 2.78
C THR A 37 -7.36 1.79 3.96
N VAL A 38 -7.14 0.48 3.75
CA VAL A 38 -6.17 -0.29 4.54
C VAL A 38 -4.87 -0.39 3.74
N CYS A 39 -3.74 -0.02 4.36
CA CYS A 39 -2.42 -0.15 3.74
C CYS A 39 -1.75 -1.43 4.23
N VAL A 40 -1.65 -2.44 3.38
CA VAL A 40 -1.24 -3.80 3.77
C VAL A 40 0.08 -4.23 3.12
N LYS A 41 0.70 -5.29 3.66
CA LYS A 41 1.86 -5.94 3.03
C LYS A 41 1.46 -6.47 1.63
N PRO A 42 2.35 -6.48 0.63
CA PRO A 42 2.00 -6.90 -0.74
C PRO A 42 1.31 -8.27 -0.81
N TYR A 43 1.75 -9.26 -0.01
CA TYR A 43 1.14 -10.60 -0.03
C TYR A 43 -0.27 -10.66 0.60
N HIS A 44 -0.68 -9.62 1.33
CA HIS A 44 -2.02 -9.51 1.94
C HIS A 44 -3.04 -8.83 1.04
N VAL A 45 -2.65 -8.27 -0.11
CA VAL A 45 -3.56 -7.47 -0.96
C VAL A 45 -4.81 -8.24 -1.36
N ALA A 46 -4.65 -9.45 -1.89
CA ALA A 46 -5.78 -10.28 -2.30
C ALA A 46 -6.74 -10.58 -1.14
N ALA A 47 -6.19 -10.95 0.02
CA ALA A 47 -6.99 -11.24 1.21
C ALA A 47 -7.71 -9.99 1.75
N ALA A 48 -7.05 -8.83 1.77
CA ALA A 48 -7.66 -7.57 2.18
C ALA A 48 -8.79 -7.16 1.23
N ALA A 49 -8.58 -7.33 -0.08
CA ALA A 49 -9.59 -7.03 -1.10
C ALA A 49 -10.83 -7.92 -0.96
N GLU A 50 -10.66 -9.21 -0.65
CA GLU A 50 -11.77 -10.11 -0.34
C GLU A 50 -12.50 -9.71 0.96
N LEU A 51 -11.76 -9.42 2.04
CA LEU A 51 -12.32 -9.03 3.34
C LEU A 51 -13.11 -7.73 3.29
N LEU A 52 -12.70 -6.79 2.44
CA LEU A 52 -13.33 -5.48 2.27
C LEU A 52 -14.28 -5.41 1.07
N ALA A 53 -14.61 -6.54 0.44
CA ALA A 53 -15.55 -6.56 -0.67
C ALA A 53 -16.91 -5.97 -0.27
N GLY A 54 -17.38 -4.98 -1.04
CA GLY A 54 -18.62 -4.25 -0.76
C GLY A 54 -18.51 -3.15 0.31
N SER A 55 -17.33 -2.94 0.89
CA SER A 55 -17.01 -1.80 1.76
C SER A 55 -16.69 -0.54 0.94
N PRO A 56 -16.90 0.69 1.46
CA PRO A 56 -16.33 1.89 0.88
C PRO A 56 -14.80 1.99 1.06
N VAL A 57 -14.22 1.21 1.97
CA VAL A 57 -12.78 1.21 2.28
C VAL A 57 -11.99 0.57 1.13
N GLY A 58 -10.99 1.29 0.61
CA GLY A 58 -10.07 0.79 -0.40
C GLY A 58 -8.95 -0.09 0.17
N VAL A 59 -8.20 -0.74 -0.72
CA VAL A 59 -6.96 -1.45 -0.37
C VAL A 59 -5.80 -0.72 -1.02
N SER A 60 -4.82 -0.33 -0.21
CA SER A 60 -3.53 0.18 -0.65
C SER A 60 -2.42 -0.78 -0.23
N THR A 61 -1.28 -0.70 -0.90
CA THR A 61 -0.09 -1.49 -0.51
C THR A 61 1.18 -0.71 -0.79
N VAL A 62 2.30 -1.24 -0.34
CA VAL A 62 3.61 -0.60 -0.45
C VAL A 62 4.46 -1.25 -1.53
N ILE A 63 5.29 -0.47 -2.24
CA ILE A 63 6.15 -0.96 -3.33
C ILE A 63 7.62 -0.65 -3.05
N GLY A 64 8.48 -1.67 -3.16
CA GLY A 64 9.91 -1.54 -2.83
C GLY A 64 10.18 -1.17 -1.37
N PHE A 65 9.22 -1.39 -0.48
CA PHE A 65 9.24 -0.96 0.92
C PHE A 65 10.03 -1.92 1.82
N PRO A 66 10.67 -1.43 2.90
CA PRO A 66 10.76 -0.03 3.33
C PRO A 66 11.95 0.74 2.74
N HIS A 67 12.87 0.06 2.06
CA HIS A 67 14.19 0.63 1.76
C HIS A 67 14.29 1.34 0.39
N GLY A 68 13.36 1.07 -0.54
CA GLY A 68 13.37 1.65 -1.88
C GLY A 68 14.49 1.15 -2.80
N SER A 69 15.21 0.10 -2.39
CA SER A 69 16.44 -0.38 -3.03
C SER A 69 16.24 -1.38 -4.16
N LEU A 70 14.98 -1.74 -4.47
CA LEU A 70 14.66 -2.55 -5.65
C LEU A 70 14.93 -1.76 -6.93
N VAL A 71 15.27 -2.47 -8.00
CA VAL A 71 15.37 -1.89 -9.34
C VAL A 71 13.98 -1.64 -9.94
N ALA A 72 13.86 -0.61 -10.78
CA ALA A 72 12.59 -0.19 -11.39
C ALA A 72 11.75 -1.34 -12.00
N PRO A 73 12.32 -2.32 -12.75
CA PRO A 73 11.52 -3.42 -13.28
C PRO A 73 10.84 -4.29 -12.21
N LEU A 74 11.46 -4.43 -11.03
CA LEU A 74 10.86 -5.17 -9.92
C LEU A 74 9.76 -4.36 -9.24
N LYS A 75 9.95 -3.05 -9.04
CA LYS A 75 8.88 -2.17 -8.53
C LYS A 75 7.66 -2.15 -9.45
N ALA A 76 7.90 -2.07 -10.76
CA ALA A 76 6.83 -2.12 -11.76
C ALA A 76 6.10 -3.48 -11.77
N MET A 77 6.82 -4.59 -11.61
CA MET A 77 6.22 -5.92 -11.50
C MET A 77 5.38 -6.07 -10.21
N GLU A 78 5.93 -5.66 -9.07
CA GLU A 78 5.23 -5.68 -7.77
C GLU A 78 3.95 -4.84 -7.85
N THR A 79 4.02 -3.67 -8.47
CA THR A 79 2.87 -2.78 -8.71
C THR A 79 1.80 -3.47 -9.55
N ARG A 80 2.19 -4.11 -10.66
CA ARG A 80 1.24 -4.83 -11.53
C ARG A 80 0.53 -5.94 -10.77
N ILE A 81 1.28 -6.76 -10.02
CA ILE A 81 0.71 -7.85 -9.22
C ILE A 81 -0.24 -7.31 -8.15
N ALA A 82 0.13 -6.24 -7.45
CA ALA A 82 -0.74 -5.61 -6.46
C ALA A 82 -2.07 -5.12 -7.07
N CYS A 83 -2.01 -4.46 -8.23
CA CYS A 83 -3.21 -4.02 -8.95
C CYS A 83 -4.08 -5.21 -9.38
N GLU A 84 -3.48 -6.28 -9.91
CA GLU A 84 -4.19 -7.52 -10.29
C GLU A 84 -4.88 -8.19 -9.08
N GLN A 85 -4.29 -8.07 -7.89
CA GLN A 85 -4.83 -8.60 -6.64
C GLN A 85 -5.87 -7.68 -5.97
N GLY A 86 -6.12 -6.49 -6.51
CA GLY A 86 -7.18 -5.59 -6.06
C GLY A 86 -6.72 -4.35 -5.29
N ALA A 87 -5.42 -4.06 -5.22
CA ALA A 87 -4.96 -2.77 -4.72
C ALA A 87 -5.44 -1.64 -5.65
N ARG A 88 -5.99 -0.58 -5.05
CA ARG A 88 -6.43 0.64 -5.76
C ARG A 88 -5.41 1.76 -5.71
N GLU A 89 -4.51 1.69 -4.74
CA GLU A 89 -3.46 2.67 -4.48
C GLU A 89 -2.16 1.94 -4.14
N VAL A 90 -1.03 2.57 -4.45
CA VAL A 90 0.30 2.04 -4.16
C VAL A 90 1.21 3.14 -3.60
N ASP A 91 1.89 2.82 -2.51
CA ASP A 91 2.82 3.70 -1.80
C ASP A 91 4.25 3.20 -2.03
N MET A 92 4.91 3.76 -3.04
CA MET A 92 6.27 3.34 -3.37
C MET A 92 7.33 4.08 -2.55
N VAL A 93 8.44 3.41 -2.26
CA VAL A 93 9.64 4.04 -1.70
C VAL A 93 10.62 4.38 -2.82
N VAL A 94 10.98 5.66 -2.94
CA VAL A 94 12.03 6.12 -3.88
C VAL A 94 13.38 5.48 -3.56
N ASN A 95 14.27 5.39 -4.55
CA ASN A 95 15.65 5.00 -4.25
C ASN A 95 16.37 6.11 -3.45
N VAL A 96 16.43 5.94 -2.13
CA VAL A 96 16.98 6.94 -1.20
C VAL A 96 18.44 7.26 -1.50
N GLY A 97 19.25 6.26 -1.84
CA GLY A 97 20.66 6.48 -2.17
C GLY A 97 20.84 7.38 -3.41
N LYS A 98 19.93 7.25 -4.39
CA LYS A 98 19.93 8.08 -5.61
C LYS A 98 19.42 9.49 -5.37
N VAL A 99 18.41 9.65 -4.51
CA VAL A 99 17.98 10.98 -4.03
C VAL A 99 19.12 11.70 -3.33
N LEU A 100 19.80 11.05 -2.39
CA LEU A 100 20.92 11.64 -1.65
C LEU A 100 22.17 11.90 -2.52
N SER A 101 22.28 11.21 -3.64
CA SER A 101 23.34 11.44 -4.64
C SER A 101 22.93 12.46 -5.71
N GLU A 102 21.75 13.07 -5.60
CA GLU A 102 21.18 14.02 -6.57
C GLU A 102 21.05 13.48 -8.00
N ASP A 103 20.96 12.15 -8.17
CA ASP A 103 20.76 11.48 -9.46
C ASP A 103 19.26 11.46 -9.82
N TRP A 104 18.72 12.65 -10.10
CA TRP A 104 17.29 12.85 -10.36
C TRP A 104 16.80 12.12 -11.61
N ASP A 105 17.65 11.96 -12.63
CA ASP A 105 17.34 11.18 -13.83
C ASP A 105 17.10 9.69 -13.50
N TYR A 106 17.84 9.13 -12.54
CA TYR A 106 17.55 7.80 -12.04
C TYR A 106 16.25 7.77 -11.25
N VAL A 107 16.05 8.70 -10.32
CA VAL A 107 14.86 8.74 -9.46
C VAL A 107 13.58 8.88 -10.31
N GLU A 108 13.59 9.73 -11.32
CA GLU A 108 12.45 9.91 -12.24
C GLU A 108 12.16 8.62 -13.02
N ARG A 109 13.19 7.95 -13.56
CA ARG A 109 13.01 6.68 -14.28
C ARG A 109 12.56 5.53 -13.39
N ASP A 110 12.86 5.58 -12.10
CA ASP A 110 12.41 4.59 -11.11
C ASP A 110 10.92 4.75 -10.75
N ILE A 111 10.37 5.96 -10.91
CA ILE A 111 8.97 6.29 -10.60
C ILE A 111 8.04 6.20 -11.82
N ARG A 112 8.54 6.54 -13.02
CA ARG A 112 7.77 6.52 -14.28
C ARG A 112 7.41 5.12 -14.78
#